data_AF-A0A918CG74-F1
#
_entry.id   AF-A0A918CG74-F1
#
_cell.length_a   1.000
_cell.length_b   1.000
_cell.length_c   1.000
_cell.angle_alpha   90.00
_cell.angle_beta   90.00
_cell.angle_gamma   90.00
#
_symmetry.space_group_name_H-M   'P 1'
#
loop_
_entity.id
_entity.type
_entity.pdbx_description
1 polymer ?
#
loop_
_entity_poly.entity_id
_entity_poly.type
_entity_poly.pdbx_seq_one_letter_code
_entity_poly.pdbx_strand_id
1 'polypeptide(L)'
;MTAVPLSGAAEMVAESLGLSSENVSGSAVVLRSEGMRVSVTISRVKRESPLLSWTVFIEDEDFLPEMQKYGGVGVEIWRPDRVQEGDLESLHNRYLYPWPKNRASLGSALLEDLGEFGRPALRFVRDKKDLGRLLMAVEDVHRGKVWARLSSGDEPSRLVKAFLIARKSRYKDVEREAWAKLREVGERDISWEPDTPFLFRQSLADWARQYAKKTDVPLEDLVRLKRHRVGT
;
A
#
# COMPACT_ATOMS: atom_id res chain seq x y z
N MET A 1 23.67 -11.81 -23.93
CA MET A 1 22.61 -12.40 -23.06
C MET A 1 21.50 -11.38 -22.89
N THR A 2 20.30 -11.66 -23.39
CA THR A 2 19.15 -10.75 -23.34
C THR A 2 18.32 -11.02 -22.09
N ALA A 3 18.17 -10.00 -21.25
CA ALA A 3 17.33 -10.09 -20.06
C ALA A 3 15.86 -10.31 -20.45
N VAL A 4 15.13 -11.13 -19.69
CA VAL A 4 13.68 -11.31 -19.87
C VAL A 4 12.99 -9.95 -19.68
N PRO A 5 12.05 -9.56 -20.57
CA PRO A 5 11.20 -8.38 -20.37
C PRO A 5 10.41 -8.49 -19.07
N LEU A 6 10.10 -7.37 -18.42
CA LEU A 6 9.32 -7.35 -17.17
C LEU A 6 7.95 -8.04 -17.32
N SER A 7 7.35 -8.01 -18.52
CA SER A 7 6.09 -8.68 -18.83
C SER A 7 6.17 -10.20 -18.75
N GLY A 8 7.26 -10.81 -19.21
CA GLY A 8 7.43 -12.26 -19.13
C GLY A 8 7.56 -12.77 -17.69
N ALA A 9 8.14 -11.97 -16.79
CA ALA A 9 8.18 -12.29 -15.36
C ALA A 9 6.79 -12.18 -14.72
N ALA A 10 6.00 -11.18 -15.12
CA ALA A 10 4.63 -11.00 -14.62
C ALA A 10 3.71 -12.15 -15.05
N GLU A 11 3.84 -12.64 -16.28
CA GLU A 11 3.13 -13.83 -16.77
C GLU A 11 3.45 -15.07 -15.94
N MET A 12 4.73 -15.34 -15.66
CA MET A 12 5.14 -16.48 -14.83
C MET A 12 4.63 -16.37 -13.38
N VAL A 13 4.61 -15.16 -12.81
CA VAL A 13 4.04 -14.91 -11.48
C VAL A 13 2.53 -15.13 -11.47
N ALA A 14 1.82 -14.64 -12.50
CA ALA A 14 0.38 -14.84 -12.65
C ALA A 14 0.04 -16.34 -12.71
N GLU A 15 0.74 -17.09 -13.57
CA GLU A 15 0.57 -18.54 -13.71
C GLU A 15 0.81 -19.27 -12.38
N SER A 16 1.88 -18.93 -11.67
CA SER A 16 2.23 -19.55 -10.38
C SER A 16 1.18 -19.28 -9.28
N LEU A 17 0.54 -18.10 -9.34
CA LEU A 17 -0.55 -17.74 -8.44
C LEU A 17 -1.90 -18.33 -8.88
N GLY A 18 -1.96 -19.01 -10.03
CA GLY A 18 -3.18 -19.58 -10.61
C GLY A 18 -4.09 -18.53 -11.24
N LEU A 19 -3.50 -17.47 -11.81
CA LEU A 19 -4.20 -16.31 -12.37
C LEU A 19 -4.09 -16.32 -13.91
N SER A 20 -5.16 -15.88 -14.59
CA SER A 20 -5.19 -15.76 -16.05
C SER A 20 -4.17 -14.75 -16.59
N SER A 21 -3.66 -14.97 -17.80
CA SER A 21 -2.77 -14.05 -18.52
C SER A 21 -3.43 -12.71 -18.86
N GLU A 22 -4.77 -12.65 -18.93
CA GLU A 22 -5.54 -11.42 -19.10
C GLU A 22 -5.33 -10.42 -17.95
N ASN A 23 -4.83 -10.90 -16.81
CA ASN A 23 -4.49 -10.06 -15.67
C ASN A 23 -3.15 -9.34 -15.85
N VAL A 24 -2.35 -9.63 -16.89
CA VAL A 24 -1.02 -9.05 -17.04
C VAL A 24 -1.07 -7.76 -17.86
N SER A 25 -0.55 -6.68 -17.27
CA SER A 25 -0.40 -5.37 -17.90
C SER A 25 1.01 -4.83 -17.65
N GLY A 26 1.86 -4.88 -18.67
CA GLY A 26 3.26 -4.43 -18.55
C GLY A 26 4.01 -5.27 -17.53
N SER A 27 4.52 -4.66 -16.46
CA SER A 27 5.24 -5.33 -15.37
C SER A 27 4.36 -5.75 -14.19
N ALA A 28 3.03 -5.64 -14.32
CA ALA A 28 2.10 -5.88 -13.23
C ALA A 28 1.07 -6.96 -13.58
N VAL A 29 0.73 -7.78 -12.59
CA VAL A 29 -0.44 -8.68 -12.59
C VAL A 29 -1.54 -7.97 -11.83
N VAL A 30 -2.71 -7.75 -12.43
CA VAL A 30 -3.81 -6.95 -11.90
C VAL A 30 -5.04 -7.83 -11.76
N LEU A 31 -5.55 -7.92 -10.54
CA LEU A 31 -6.79 -8.58 -10.17
C LEU A 31 -7.82 -7.54 -9.75
N ARG A 32 -9.07 -7.76 -10.14
CA ARG A 32 -10.21 -6.93 -9.75
C ARG A 32 -11.21 -7.81 -9.02
N SER A 33 -11.66 -7.35 -7.86
CA SER A 33 -12.65 -8.06 -7.05
C SER A 33 -13.46 -7.05 -6.25
N GLU A 34 -14.79 -7.05 -6.41
CA GLU A 34 -15.71 -6.30 -5.53
C GLU A 34 -15.39 -4.81 -5.35
N GLY A 35 -14.97 -4.12 -6.42
CA GLY A 35 -14.58 -2.71 -6.37
C GLY A 35 -13.22 -2.45 -5.71
N MET A 36 -12.42 -3.50 -5.53
CA MET A 36 -11.01 -3.46 -5.12
C MET A 36 -10.13 -3.92 -6.28
N ARG A 37 -9.03 -3.20 -6.48
CA ARG A 37 -7.94 -3.60 -7.36
C ARG A 37 -6.79 -4.12 -6.51
N VAL A 38 -6.34 -5.33 -6.81
CA VAL A 38 -5.13 -5.91 -6.24
C VAL A 38 -4.13 -6.07 -7.37
N SER A 39 -2.97 -5.43 -7.31
CA SER A 39 -1.95 -5.56 -8.34
C SER A 39 -0.60 -5.98 -7.79
N VAL A 40 -0.04 -7.06 -8.33
CA VAL A 40 1.34 -7.47 -8.08
C VAL A 40 2.23 -6.76 -9.08
N THR A 41 3.08 -5.85 -8.63
CA THR A 41 4.06 -5.18 -9.49
C THR A 41 5.42 -5.83 -9.33
N ILE A 42 6.02 -6.25 -10.44
CA ILE A 42 7.41 -6.74 -10.48
C ILE A 42 8.31 -5.60 -10.93
N SER A 43 9.33 -5.31 -10.12
CA SER A 43 10.25 -4.21 -10.34
C SER A 43 11.68 -4.69 -10.26
N ARG A 44 12.56 -4.15 -11.11
CA ARG A 44 14.00 -4.29 -10.87
C ARG A 44 14.43 -3.31 -9.80
N VAL A 45 15.28 -3.75 -8.88
CA VAL A 45 15.81 -2.89 -7.80
C VAL A 45 16.64 -1.73 -8.39
N LYS A 46 17.43 -2.03 -9.43
CA LYS A 46 18.18 -1.06 -10.25
C LYS A 46 18.20 -1.56 -11.69
N ARG A 47 18.41 -0.66 -12.67
CA ARG A 47 18.35 -0.97 -14.10
C ARG A 47 19.23 -2.17 -14.52
N GLU A 48 20.40 -2.29 -13.90
CA GLU A 48 21.39 -3.35 -14.16
C GLU A 48 21.40 -4.46 -13.09
N SER A 49 20.56 -4.34 -12.07
CA SER A 49 20.54 -5.33 -10.99
C SER A 49 20.02 -6.67 -11.51
N PRO A 50 20.69 -7.78 -11.17
CA PRO A 50 20.14 -9.12 -11.37
C PRO A 50 19.06 -9.46 -10.34
N LEU A 51 18.57 -8.49 -9.56
CA LEU A 51 17.56 -8.69 -8.53
C LEU A 51 16.25 -7.98 -8.89
N LEU A 52 15.13 -8.65 -8.63
CA LEU A 52 13.79 -8.08 -8.61
C LEU A 52 13.24 -7.98 -7.20
N SER A 53 12.37 -7.00 -6.99
CA SER A 53 11.38 -7.00 -5.94
C SER A 53 9.99 -7.16 -6.54
N TRP A 54 9.04 -7.54 -5.70
CA TRP A 54 7.64 -7.57 -6.06
C TRP A 54 6.83 -7.07 -4.87
N THR A 55 5.78 -6.32 -5.17
CA THR A 55 4.91 -5.70 -4.16
C THR A 55 3.48 -5.87 -4.60
N VAL A 56 2.62 -6.31 -3.69
CA VAL A 56 1.18 -6.40 -3.93
C VAL A 56 0.55 -5.11 -3.45
N PHE A 57 0.07 -4.29 -4.38
CA PHE A 57 -0.70 -3.10 -4.09
C PHE A 57 -2.18 -3.48 -3.95
N ILE A 58 -2.82 -2.97 -2.90
CA ILE A 58 -4.25 -3.12 -2.67
C ILE A 58 -4.86 -1.72 -2.68
N GLU A 59 -5.80 -1.51 -3.59
CA GLU A 59 -6.41 -0.21 -3.88
C GLU A 59 -7.93 -0.36 -4.00
N ASP A 60 -8.66 0.64 -3.54
CA ASP A 60 -10.08 0.76 -3.86
C ASP A 60 -10.22 1.34 -5.28
N GLU A 61 -10.99 0.67 -6.15
CA GLU A 61 -11.10 1.05 -7.57
C GLU A 61 -11.65 2.46 -7.76
N ASP A 62 -12.52 2.90 -6.84
CA ASP A 62 -13.15 4.21 -6.91
C ASP A 62 -12.17 5.36 -6.67
N PHE A 63 -11.04 5.05 -6.04
CA PHE A 63 -10.01 6.02 -5.67
C PHE A 63 -8.68 5.74 -6.33
N LEU A 64 -8.64 4.80 -7.28
CA LEU A 64 -7.41 4.29 -7.88
C LEU A 64 -6.49 5.41 -8.43
N PRO A 65 -6.96 6.41 -9.20
CA PRO A 65 -6.09 7.50 -9.67
C PRO A 65 -5.50 8.35 -8.54
N GLU A 66 -6.18 8.44 -7.40
CA GLU A 66 -5.76 9.22 -6.23
C GLU A 66 -4.96 8.38 -5.22
N MET A 67 -5.18 7.07 -5.15
CA MET A 67 -4.41 6.16 -4.30
C MET A 67 -2.96 6.07 -4.79
N GLN A 68 -2.75 6.03 -6.11
CA GLN A 68 -1.43 6.03 -6.72
C GLN A 68 -0.64 7.32 -6.45
N LYS A 69 -1.31 8.47 -6.40
CA LYS A 69 -0.64 9.77 -6.20
C LYS A 69 -0.27 10.06 -4.76
N TYR A 70 -0.94 9.43 -3.79
CA TYR A 70 -0.96 9.90 -2.40
C TYR A 70 -0.93 8.76 -1.37
N GLY A 71 -0.32 7.63 -1.71
CA GLY A 71 -0.04 6.51 -0.80
C GLY A 71 -1.10 5.40 -0.81
N GLY A 72 -0.95 4.40 -1.67
CA GLY A 72 -1.69 3.13 -1.59
C GLY A 72 -1.19 2.24 -0.46
N VAL A 73 -1.86 1.09 -0.25
CA VAL A 73 -1.32 0.05 0.65
C VAL A 73 -0.44 -0.88 -0.17
N GLY A 74 0.85 -0.92 0.17
CA GLY A 74 1.80 -1.87 -0.40
C GLY A 74 2.00 -3.03 0.57
N VAL A 75 1.59 -4.23 0.16
CA VAL A 75 1.93 -5.47 0.87
C VAL A 75 3.23 -5.98 0.30
N GLU A 76 4.29 -5.88 1.09
CA GLU A 76 5.59 -6.46 0.76
C GLU A 76 5.59 -7.92 1.19
N ILE A 77 6.10 -8.78 0.33
CA ILE A 77 6.11 -10.22 0.57
C ILE A 77 7.53 -10.62 0.96
N TRP A 78 7.66 -11.08 2.20
CA TRP A 78 8.93 -11.29 2.87
C TRP A 78 9.31 -12.75 2.98
N ARG A 79 10.62 -13.02 2.94
CA ARG A 79 11.24 -14.28 3.37
C ARG A 79 11.78 -14.13 4.81
N PRO A 80 11.17 -14.76 5.83
CA PRO A 80 11.59 -14.57 7.22
C PRO A 80 12.96 -15.19 7.58
N ASP A 81 13.49 -16.08 6.74
CA ASP A 81 14.63 -16.98 7.01
C ASP A 81 16.00 -16.48 6.51
N ARG A 82 16.08 -15.31 5.83
CA ARG A 82 17.37 -14.72 5.40
C ARG A 82 18.02 -13.74 6.39
N VAL A 83 17.58 -13.75 7.64
CA VAL A 83 18.14 -12.88 8.67
C VAL A 83 19.35 -13.58 9.29
N GLN A 84 20.56 -13.11 8.97
CA GLN A 84 21.61 -13.16 9.99
C GLN A 84 21.22 -12.15 11.07
N GLU A 85 21.10 -12.61 12.31
CA GLU A 85 20.90 -11.75 13.47
C GLU A 85 21.95 -10.62 13.46
N GLY A 86 21.49 -9.36 13.52
CA GLY A 86 22.35 -8.20 13.67
C GLY A 86 22.65 -7.38 12.41
N ASP A 87 22.23 -7.78 11.22
CA ASP A 87 22.47 -7.02 9.99
C ASP A 87 21.25 -6.20 9.55
N LEU A 88 21.33 -4.87 9.66
CA LEU A 88 20.31 -3.94 9.17
C LEU A 88 20.23 -3.90 7.64
N GLU A 89 21.30 -4.24 6.91
CA GLU A 89 21.23 -4.41 5.45
C GLU A 89 20.36 -5.62 5.08
N SER A 90 20.16 -6.59 5.99
CA SER A 90 19.32 -7.76 5.74
C SER A 90 17.86 -7.38 5.45
N LEU A 91 17.32 -6.30 6.04
CA LEU A 91 15.91 -5.89 5.90
C LEU A 91 15.55 -5.51 4.46
N HIS A 92 16.42 -4.78 3.76
CA HIS A 92 16.19 -4.39 2.36
C HIS A 92 16.39 -5.55 1.37
N ASN A 93 17.05 -6.62 1.80
CA ASN A 93 17.32 -7.79 0.96
C ASN A 93 16.28 -8.92 1.11
N ARG A 94 15.36 -8.84 2.09
CA ARG A 94 14.37 -9.92 2.41
C ARG A 94 13.32 -10.17 1.34
N TYR A 95 13.09 -9.19 0.48
CA TYR A 95 12.10 -9.21 -0.60
C TYR A 95 12.76 -9.19 -1.99
N LEU A 96 14.08 -9.47 -2.06
CA LEU A 96 14.85 -9.47 -3.30
C LEU A 96 15.06 -10.89 -3.83
N TYR A 97 14.73 -11.06 -5.10
CA TYR A 97 14.76 -12.34 -5.80
C TYR A 97 15.68 -12.25 -7.01
N PRO A 98 16.42 -13.32 -7.36
CA PRO A 98 17.20 -13.35 -8.59
C PRO A 98 16.30 -13.21 -9.82
N TRP A 99 16.71 -12.37 -10.77
CA TRP A 99 16.07 -12.22 -12.07
C TRP A 99 16.35 -13.45 -12.94
N PRO A 100 15.31 -14.07 -13.55
CA PRO A 100 15.53 -15.18 -14.46
C PRO A 100 16.34 -14.71 -15.68
N LYS A 101 17.53 -15.29 -15.88
CA LYS A 101 18.36 -15.03 -17.06
C LYS A 101 17.81 -15.84 -18.24
N ASN A 102 17.83 -15.27 -19.45
CA ASN A 102 17.58 -15.98 -20.71
C ASN A 102 16.23 -16.73 -20.82
N ARG A 103 15.13 -16.19 -20.29
CA ARG A 103 13.79 -16.83 -20.26
C ARG A 103 13.74 -18.15 -19.47
N ALA A 104 14.72 -18.40 -18.60
CA ALA A 104 14.62 -19.49 -17.62
C ALA A 104 13.36 -19.29 -16.76
N SER A 105 12.80 -20.39 -16.27
CA SER A 105 11.73 -20.37 -15.28
C SER A 105 12.14 -19.57 -14.05
N LEU A 106 11.15 -19.02 -13.33
CA LEU A 106 11.38 -18.52 -11.97
C LEU A 106 12.03 -19.63 -11.14
N GLY A 107 13.08 -19.30 -10.38
CA GLY A 107 13.76 -20.29 -9.54
C GLY A 107 12.78 -20.92 -8.54
N SER A 108 13.00 -22.18 -8.17
CA SER A 108 12.10 -22.94 -7.27
C SER A 108 11.79 -22.19 -5.97
N ALA A 109 12.80 -21.54 -5.36
CA ALA A 109 12.60 -20.74 -4.16
C ALA A 109 11.63 -19.56 -4.33
N LEU A 110 11.52 -18.96 -5.52
CA LEU A 110 10.52 -17.90 -5.78
C LEU A 110 9.13 -18.50 -5.97
N LEU A 111 9.02 -19.66 -6.61
CA LEU A 111 7.75 -20.37 -6.78
C LEU A 111 7.18 -20.84 -5.44
N GLU A 112 8.04 -21.36 -4.57
CA GLU A 112 7.68 -21.72 -3.19
C GLU A 112 7.16 -20.51 -2.42
N ASP A 113 7.86 -19.38 -2.47
CA ASP A 113 7.41 -18.16 -1.79
C ASP A 113 6.12 -17.56 -2.38
N LEU A 114 5.92 -17.68 -3.69
CA LEU A 114 4.67 -17.28 -4.35
C LEU A 114 3.50 -18.10 -3.82
N GLY A 115 3.71 -19.41 -3.65
CA GLY A 115 2.73 -20.30 -3.04
C GLY A 115 2.47 -19.96 -1.56
N GLU A 116 3.55 -19.79 -0.80
CA GLU A 116 3.51 -19.62 0.65
C GLU A 116 3.04 -18.23 1.10
N PHE A 117 3.48 -17.17 0.42
CA PHE A 117 3.28 -15.78 0.83
C PHE A 117 2.49 -14.96 -0.19
N GLY A 118 2.60 -15.26 -1.48
CA GLY A 118 1.87 -14.60 -2.58
C GLY A 118 0.36 -14.67 -2.42
N ARG A 119 -0.18 -15.88 -2.25
CA ARG A 119 -1.63 -16.08 -2.11
C ARG A 119 -2.20 -15.43 -0.85
N PRO A 120 -1.57 -15.53 0.34
CA PRO A 120 -1.99 -14.76 1.51
C PRO A 120 -1.96 -13.25 1.30
N ALA A 121 -0.94 -12.70 0.65
CA ALA A 121 -0.85 -11.26 0.39
C ALA A 121 -1.98 -10.76 -0.52
N LEU A 122 -2.35 -11.52 -1.56
CA LEU A 122 -3.53 -11.24 -2.39
C LEU A 122 -4.86 -11.26 -1.60
N ARG A 123 -4.85 -11.83 -0.40
CA ARG A 123 -6.02 -11.98 0.48
C ARG A 123 -5.92 -11.14 1.75
N PHE A 124 -4.85 -10.35 1.93
CA PHE A 124 -4.55 -9.66 3.19
C PHE A 124 -5.65 -8.67 3.59
N VAL A 125 -6.30 -8.08 2.59
CA VAL A 125 -7.50 -7.27 2.71
C VAL A 125 -8.46 -7.71 1.60
N ARG A 126 -9.57 -8.33 2.00
CA ARG A 126 -10.58 -8.83 1.06
C ARG A 126 -11.78 -7.92 0.90
N ASP A 127 -12.04 -7.06 1.89
CA ASP A 127 -13.13 -6.11 1.84
C ASP A 127 -12.64 -4.67 2.12
N LYS A 128 -13.48 -3.71 1.72
CA LYS A 128 -13.20 -2.28 1.91
C LYS A 128 -13.14 -1.89 3.39
N LYS A 129 -13.85 -2.60 4.28
CA LYS A 129 -13.90 -2.27 5.71
C LYS A 129 -12.54 -2.50 6.37
N ASP A 130 -11.92 -3.63 6.07
CA ASP A 130 -10.57 -3.98 6.51
C ASP A 130 -9.52 -3.05 5.90
N LEU A 131 -9.69 -2.62 4.64
CA LEU A 131 -8.83 -1.60 4.05
C LEU A 131 -8.89 -0.29 4.84
N GLY A 132 -10.09 0.16 5.18
CA GLY A 132 -10.31 1.37 5.98
C GLY A 132 -9.59 1.30 7.32
N ARG A 133 -9.68 0.15 8.02
CA ARG A 133 -8.96 -0.08 9.28
C ARG A 133 -7.46 -0.10 9.13
N LEU A 134 -6.96 -0.75 8.09
CA LEU A 134 -5.54 -0.83 7.80
C LEU A 134 -4.94 0.55 7.52
N LEU A 135 -5.64 1.40 6.78
CA LEU A 135 -5.19 2.77 6.48
C LEU A 135 -5.04 3.65 7.73
N MET A 136 -5.74 3.33 8.82
CA MET A 136 -5.64 4.06 10.10
C MET A 136 -4.47 3.60 10.98
N ALA A 137 -3.81 2.49 10.63
CA ALA A 137 -2.70 1.98 11.43
C ALA A 137 -1.53 2.97 11.47
N VAL A 138 -0.91 3.07 12.65
CA VAL A 138 0.17 4.03 12.92
C VAL A 138 1.49 3.55 12.33
N GLU A 139 1.66 2.24 12.32
CA GLU A 139 2.86 1.55 11.88
C GLU A 139 2.48 0.51 10.82
N ASP A 140 3.51 -0.04 10.18
CA ASP A 140 3.36 -1.20 9.31
C ASP A 140 2.67 -2.34 10.06
N VAL A 141 1.82 -3.07 9.33
CA VAL A 141 0.97 -4.12 9.93
C VAL A 141 1.48 -5.49 9.54
N HIS A 142 1.68 -6.34 10.54
CA HIS A 142 2.05 -7.74 10.34
C HIS A 142 0.90 -8.67 10.72
N ARG A 143 0.52 -9.59 9.82
CA ARG A 143 -0.43 -10.69 10.12
C ARG A 143 0.10 -12.01 9.58
N GLY A 144 0.49 -12.89 10.50
CA GLY A 144 1.05 -14.19 10.14
C GLY A 144 2.37 -14.02 9.38
N LYS A 145 2.34 -14.28 8.07
CA LYS A 145 3.49 -14.16 7.17
C LYS A 145 3.42 -12.94 6.23
N VAL A 146 2.40 -12.10 6.39
CA VAL A 146 2.14 -10.96 5.50
C VAL A 146 2.49 -9.67 6.20
N TRP A 147 3.30 -8.84 5.54
CA TRP A 147 3.67 -7.51 5.98
C TRP A 147 3.05 -6.46 5.05
N ALA A 148 2.26 -5.56 5.63
CA ALA A 148 1.75 -4.40 4.92
C ALA A 148 2.52 -3.16 5.33
N ARG A 149 3.20 -2.58 4.34
CA ARG A 149 3.89 -1.32 4.48
C ARG A 149 2.94 -0.16 4.24
N LEU A 150 2.91 0.76 5.18
CA LEU A 150 2.18 2.00 5.08
C LEU A 150 3.18 3.15 4.93
N SER A 151 2.98 4.02 3.95
CA SER A 151 3.84 5.20 3.79
C SER A 151 3.79 6.05 5.08
N SER A 152 4.93 6.20 5.74
CA SER A 152 5.08 6.90 7.02
C SER A 152 4.81 8.40 6.91
N GLY A 153 5.08 9.00 5.74
CA GLY A 153 4.82 10.42 5.46
C GLY A 153 3.36 10.76 5.13
N ASP A 154 2.51 9.76 4.91
CA ASP A 154 1.15 9.97 4.37
C ASP A 154 0.03 9.66 5.37
N GLU A 155 0.32 9.52 6.67
CA GLU A 155 -0.72 9.19 7.68
C GLU A 155 -1.95 10.11 7.62
N PRO A 156 -1.84 11.45 7.47
CA PRO A 156 -3.01 12.32 7.29
C PRO A 156 -3.83 11.96 6.03
N SER A 157 -3.17 11.69 4.91
CA SER A 157 -3.81 11.27 3.65
C SER A 157 -4.53 9.92 3.81
N ARG A 158 -3.86 8.94 4.43
CA ARG A 158 -4.41 7.61 4.71
C ARG A 158 -5.66 7.71 5.60
N LEU A 159 -5.65 8.58 6.61
CA LEU A 159 -6.81 8.80 7.46
C LEU A 159 -7.99 9.42 6.70
N VAL A 160 -7.76 10.36 5.76
CA VAL A 160 -8.83 10.85 4.88
C VAL A 160 -9.41 9.74 4.00
N LYS A 161 -8.57 8.84 3.47
CA LYS A 161 -9.04 7.68 2.69
C LYS A 161 -9.89 6.72 3.54
N ALA A 162 -9.51 6.52 4.80
CA ALA A 162 -10.34 5.73 5.72
C ALA A 162 -11.73 6.36 5.92
N PHE A 163 -11.82 7.69 6.07
CA PHE A 163 -13.10 8.40 6.10
C PHE A 163 -13.90 8.22 4.81
N LEU A 164 -13.26 8.35 3.64
CA LEU A 164 -13.90 8.15 2.34
C LEU A 164 -14.50 6.76 2.20
N ILE A 165 -13.70 5.73 2.48
CA ILE A 165 -14.14 4.33 2.44
C ILE A 165 -15.32 4.12 3.41
N ALA A 166 -15.21 4.63 4.63
CA ALA A 166 -16.24 4.48 5.64
C ALA A 166 -17.56 5.15 5.25
N ARG A 167 -17.52 6.39 4.75
CA ARG A 167 -18.70 7.16 4.34
C ARG A 167 -19.38 6.55 3.13
N LYS A 168 -18.59 6.25 2.09
CA LYS A 168 -19.11 5.68 0.84
C LYS A 168 -19.75 4.31 1.06
N SER A 169 -19.11 3.48 1.87
CA SER A 169 -19.60 2.13 2.19
C SER A 169 -20.55 2.08 3.39
N ARG A 170 -20.85 3.24 4.00
CA ARG A 170 -21.70 3.39 5.20
C ARG A 170 -21.22 2.59 6.42
N TYR A 171 -19.92 2.35 6.55
CA TYR A 171 -19.29 1.70 7.70
C TYR A 171 -19.15 2.67 8.89
N LYS A 172 -20.24 2.86 9.63
CA LYS A 172 -20.30 3.79 10.77
C LYS A 172 -19.28 3.48 11.87
N ASP A 173 -18.92 2.21 12.06
CA ASP A 173 -17.90 1.81 13.03
C ASP A 173 -16.50 2.25 12.60
N VAL A 174 -16.15 2.07 11.33
CA VAL A 174 -14.88 2.54 10.76
C VAL A 174 -14.79 4.07 10.79
N GLU A 175 -15.87 4.79 10.47
CA GLU A 175 -15.88 6.25 10.56
C GLU A 175 -15.68 6.73 12.01
N ARG A 176 -16.29 6.05 12.99
CA ARG A 176 -16.11 6.36 14.40
C ARG A 176 -14.66 6.08 14.85
N GLU A 177 -14.06 4.98 14.41
CA GLU A 177 -12.65 4.65 14.65
C GLU A 177 -11.72 5.74 14.05
N ALA A 178 -12.00 6.19 12.82
CA ALA A 178 -11.24 7.27 12.17
C ALA A 178 -11.31 8.59 12.94
N TRP A 179 -12.51 8.96 13.44
CA TRP A 179 -12.66 10.11 14.33
C TRP A 179 -11.94 9.94 15.67
N ALA A 180 -11.92 8.74 16.24
CA ALA A 180 -11.18 8.46 17.46
C ALA A 180 -9.68 8.64 17.26
N LYS A 181 -9.14 8.06 16.18
CA LYS A 181 -7.73 8.23 15.77
C LYS A 181 -7.38 9.70 15.56
N LEU A 182 -8.24 10.48 14.88
CA LEU A 182 -8.01 11.91 14.69
C LEU A 182 -7.95 12.68 16.01
N ARG A 183 -8.81 12.34 16.98
CA ARG A 183 -8.78 12.94 18.32
C ARG A 183 -7.54 12.55 19.12
N GLU A 184 -7.14 11.28 19.03
CA GLU A 184 -5.96 10.73 19.70
C GLU A 184 -4.67 11.39 19.20
N VAL A 185 -4.50 11.53 17.88
CA VAL A 185 -3.33 12.18 17.28
C VAL A 185 -3.31 13.68 17.58
N GLY A 186 -4.48 14.33 17.65
CA GLY A 186 -4.61 15.73 18.02
C GLY A 186 -3.84 16.67 17.09
N GLU A 187 -3.13 17.63 17.68
CA GLU A 187 -2.31 18.63 16.98
C GLU A 187 -0.83 18.21 16.91
N ARG A 188 -0.52 16.91 16.76
CA ARG A 188 0.86 16.44 16.61
C ARG A 188 1.56 17.22 15.49
N ASP A 189 2.72 17.80 15.81
CA ASP A 189 3.57 18.43 14.81
C ASP A 189 4.19 17.36 13.91
N ILE A 190 4.03 17.54 12.60
CA ILE A 190 4.59 16.67 11.56
C ILE A 190 5.46 17.47 10.59
N SER A 191 5.93 18.64 11.01
CA SER A 191 6.90 19.43 10.29
C SER A 191 8.19 18.64 10.06
N TRP A 192 8.77 18.81 8.87
CA TRP A 192 10.13 18.35 8.59
C TRP A 192 11.17 19.43 8.91
N GLU A 193 10.73 20.70 8.96
CA GLU A 193 11.57 21.86 9.26
C GLU A 193 11.30 22.38 10.68
N PRO A 194 12.35 22.60 11.51
CA PRO A 194 12.21 22.98 12.93
C PRO A 194 11.39 24.25 13.22
N ASP A 195 11.28 25.17 12.25
CA ASP A 195 10.68 26.50 12.46
C ASP A 195 9.35 26.72 11.71
N THR A 196 8.85 25.67 11.04
CA THR A 196 7.61 25.73 10.26
C THR A 196 6.64 24.67 10.80
N PRO A 197 6.00 24.89 11.97
CA PRO A 197 5.12 23.91 12.57
C PRO A 197 3.98 23.58 11.62
N PHE A 198 3.83 22.30 11.30
CA PHE A 198 2.79 21.83 10.40
C PHE A 198 2.03 20.72 11.10
N LEU A 199 0.83 21.07 11.57
CA LEU A 199 0.07 20.20 12.44
C LEU A 199 -0.64 19.11 11.63
N PHE A 200 -0.72 17.91 12.20
CA PHE A 200 -1.38 16.76 11.59
C PHE A 200 -2.79 17.08 11.09
N ARG A 201 -3.59 17.81 11.87
CA ARG A 201 -4.96 18.21 11.50
C ARG A 201 -5.01 19.19 10.33
N GLN A 202 -4.02 20.06 10.19
CA GLN A 202 -3.93 20.96 9.03
C GLN A 202 -3.61 20.18 7.76
N SER A 203 -2.64 19.26 7.83
CA SER A 203 -2.33 18.34 6.73
C SER A 203 -3.55 17.50 6.34
N LEU A 204 -4.26 16.93 7.31
CA LEU A 204 -5.48 16.17 7.08
C LEU A 204 -6.55 17.01 6.38
N ALA A 205 -6.75 18.26 6.80
CA ALA A 205 -7.71 19.17 6.17
C ALA A 205 -7.30 19.54 4.73
N ASP A 206 -6.00 19.70 4.48
CA ASP A 206 -5.48 19.99 3.14
C ASP A 206 -5.62 18.77 2.22
N TRP A 207 -5.41 17.55 2.72
CA TRP A 207 -5.75 16.31 2.02
C TRP A 207 -7.25 16.20 1.76
N ALA A 208 -8.10 16.41 2.77
CA ALA A 208 -9.55 16.39 2.62
C ALA A 208 -10.03 17.35 1.54
N ARG A 209 -9.43 18.55 1.44
CA ARG A 209 -9.74 19.51 0.38
C ARG A 209 -9.34 19.00 -1.01
N GLN A 210 -8.19 18.33 -1.13
CA GLN A 210 -7.76 17.74 -2.40
C GLN A 210 -8.69 16.60 -2.82
N TYR A 211 -9.10 15.76 -1.88
CA TYR A 211 -10.02 14.64 -2.14
C TYR A 211 -11.44 15.11 -2.45
N ALA A 212 -11.96 16.12 -1.75
CA ALA A 212 -13.31 16.65 -1.98
C ALA A 212 -13.53 17.18 -3.42
N LYS A 213 -12.46 17.51 -4.15
CA LYS A 213 -12.54 17.91 -5.57
C LYS A 213 -12.75 16.74 -6.53
N LYS A 214 -12.58 15.51 -6.04
CA LYS A 214 -12.45 14.29 -6.86
C LYS A 214 -13.45 13.20 -6.46
N THR A 215 -14.25 13.45 -5.44
CA THR A 215 -15.24 12.52 -4.90
C THR A 215 -16.52 13.28 -4.58
N ASP A 216 -17.65 12.58 -4.66
CA ASP A 216 -18.97 13.02 -4.22
C ASP A 216 -19.20 12.79 -2.72
N VAL A 217 -18.28 12.13 -2.03
CA VAL A 217 -18.35 11.91 -0.59
C VAL A 217 -18.14 13.23 0.16
N PRO A 218 -19.07 13.65 1.04
CA PRO A 218 -18.93 14.86 1.84
C PRO A 218 -17.67 14.79 2.72
N LEU A 219 -16.86 15.86 2.73
CA LEU A 219 -15.64 16.00 3.56
C LEU A 219 -15.50 17.39 4.20
N GLU A 220 -16.57 18.20 4.17
CA GLU A 220 -16.55 19.60 4.60
C GLU A 220 -16.18 19.74 6.08
N ASP A 221 -16.56 18.78 6.90
CA ASP A 221 -16.20 18.70 8.31
C ASP A 221 -14.69 18.52 8.52
N LEU A 222 -14.04 17.67 7.74
CA LEU A 222 -12.59 17.50 7.74
C LEU A 222 -11.89 18.74 7.19
N VAL A 223 -12.39 19.35 6.11
CA VAL A 223 -11.83 20.58 5.53
C VAL A 223 -11.89 21.75 6.52
N ARG A 224 -12.93 21.81 7.36
CA ARG A 224 -13.11 22.86 8.38
C ARG A 224 -12.14 22.74 9.55
N LEU A 225 -11.42 21.61 9.72
CA LEU A 225 -10.44 21.44 10.80
C LEU A 225 -9.33 22.49 10.75
N LYS A 226 -8.98 22.99 9.55
CA LYS A 226 -8.00 24.08 9.38
C LYS A 226 -8.43 25.41 10.02
N ARG A 227 -9.73 25.60 10.30
CA ARG A 227 -10.29 26.87 10.80
C ARG A 227 -10.21 27.05 12.31
N HIS A 228 -9.74 26.07 13.07
CA HIS A 228 -9.50 26.24 14.50
C HIS A 228 -8.07 26.77 14.73
N ARG A 229 -7.87 28.07 14.50
CA ARG A 229 -6.83 28.78 15.25
C ARG A 229 -7.33 28.84 16.68
N VAL A 230 -6.61 28.21 17.60
CA VAL A 230 -6.71 28.56 19.02
C VAL A 230 -6.31 30.05 19.07
N GLY A 231 -7.30 30.90 19.31
CA GLY A 231 -7.04 32.30 19.63
C GLY A 231 -6.26 32.32 20.94
N THR A 232 -5.01 32.77 20.86
CA THR A 232 -4.39 33.53 21.95
C THR A 232 -4.77 34.99 21.76
#